data_AF-A0A382H453-F1
#
_entry.id   AF-A0A382H453-F1
#
_cell.length_a   1.000
_cell.length_b   1.000
_cell.length_c   1.000
_cell.angle_alpha   90.00
_cell.angle_beta   90.00
_cell.angle_gamma   90.00
#
_symmetry.space_group_name_H-M   'P 1'
#
loop_
_entity.id
_entity.type
_entity.pdbx_description
1 polymer ?
#
loop_
_entity_poly.entity_id
_entity_poly.type
_entity_poly.pdbx_seq_one_letter_code
_entity_poly.pdbx_strand_id
1 'polypeptide(L)'
;MSTGTANFGITGVDWQQRINWDRLRNYRIERARQKMKEHGIGAMLLMYDENVRYVTSTLTPGWNRLKPGLRYAMLCGDGAPVLFEQGDIGTQIERHAPWIPPENVRYSYAWIKGAAGPASTQQVKKFIEAAKYEMKRHGVEGEKLGVDFIDINMLKAFEDEGINWVDGMTPMMQARAVKNEDEHECMRIVGAIGDAAHWETMKFLEPGITENQVTAHIMQFLYNIPGMEDVEDVIVSSGPNTWPNWRNFSDRIIQPGDIVFMDLAALTWNGYKSCYYRTYCVSAEPTKEQKEYYARALEWLQASIDAVKVGTTTREIAEKWPSAKEIWGYEEEDQAAANLWGHGL
;
A
#
# COMPACT_ATOMS: atom_id res chain seq x y z
N MET A 1 16.64 21.56 -10.29
CA MET A 1 17.39 20.81 -9.25
C MET A 1 16.39 19.91 -8.55
N SER A 2 16.40 18.61 -8.83
CA SER A 2 15.57 17.64 -8.11
C SER A 2 16.45 17.01 -7.04
N THR A 3 16.31 17.43 -5.79
CA THR A 3 16.99 16.84 -4.64
C THR A 3 15.94 16.15 -3.79
N GLY A 4 15.47 15.00 -4.25
CA GLY A 4 14.57 14.12 -3.51
C GLY A 4 15.33 13.27 -2.50
N THR A 5 16.10 13.88 -1.60
CA THR A 5 16.66 13.18 -0.44
C THR A 5 15.71 13.36 0.74
N ALA A 6 15.58 12.35 1.59
CA ALA A 6 14.91 12.53 2.89
C ALA A 6 15.51 13.74 3.62
N ASN A 7 14.65 14.67 4.05
CA ASN A 7 15.13 15.92 4.66
C ASN A 7 15.80 15.67 6.01
N PHE A 8 15.41 14.60 6.69
CA PHE A 8 15.88 14.24 8.03
C PHE A 8 16.13 12.74 8.15
N GLY A 9 17.02 12.34 9.07
CA GLY A 9 17.20 10.93 9.41
C GLY A 9 16.01 10.33 10.17
N ILE A 10 15.93 9.00 10.20
CA ILE A 10 14.82 8.26 10.85
C ILE A 10 14.79 8.36 12.38
N THR A 11 15.90 8.79 13.01
CA THR A 11 16.14 8.58 14.44
C THR A 11 15.37 9.47 15.43
N GLY A 12 14.79 10.62 15.15
CA GLY A 12 14.33 11.52 16.23
C GLY A 12 15.49 12.12 17.06
N VAL A 13 15.41 13.42 17.29
CA VAL A 13 16.34 14.19 18.14
C VAL A 13 15.54 15.28 18.84
N ASP A 14 15.97 15.70 20.01
CA ASP A 14 15.26 16.65 20.87
C ASP A 14 15.37 18.12 20.44
N TRP A 15 16.27 18.45 19.52
CA TRP A 15 16.53 19.81 19.03
C TRP A 15 15.97 20.11 17.63
N GLN A 16 15.35 19.14 16.97
CA GLN A 16 14.81 19.30 15.61
C GLN A 16 13.47 18.57 15.47
N GLN A 17 12.41 19.33 15.17
CA GLN A 17 11.12 18.76 14.81
C GLN A 17 11.24 17.98 13.50
N ARG A 18 11.01 16.66 13.57
CA ARG A 18 10.86 15.78 12.42
C ARG A 18 9.37 15.51 12.20
N ILE A 19 9.01 14.33 11.68
CA ILE A 19 7.62 13.89 11.53
C ILE A 19 6.85 14.14 12.84
N ASN A 20 5.78 14.93 12.75
CA ASN A 20 4.85 15.11 13.84
C ASN A 20 3.71 14.09 13.71
N TRP A 21 3.83 12.99 14.45
CA TRP A 21 2.88 11.88 14.38
C TRP A 21 1.47 12.27 14.81
N ASP A 22 1.29 13.23 15.73
CA ASP A 22 -0.03 13.69 16.16
C ASP A 22 -0.73 14.50 15.07
N ARG A 23 -0.01 15.44 14.46
CA ARG A 23 -0.53 16.21 13.32
C ARG A 23 -0.90 15.30 12.15
N LEU A 24 -0.03 14.34 11.84
CA LEU A 24 -0.26 13.33 10.82
C LEU A 24 -1.53 12.51 11.11
N ARG A 25 -1.68 11.96 12.33
CA ARG A 25 -2.86 11.18 12.75
C ARG A 25 -4.15 12.00 12.61
N ASN A 26 -4.14 13.22 13.12
CA ASN A 26 -5.31 14.10 13.08
C ASN A 26 -5.68 14.47 11.63
N TYR A 27 -4.69 14.80 10.79
CA TYR A 27 -4.92 15.11 9.38
C TYR A 27 -5.64 13.96 8.66
N ARG A 28 -5.20 12.72 8.87
CA ARG A 28 -5.78 11.54 8.22
C ARG A 28 -7.23 11.32 8.62
N ILE A 29 -7.53 11.37 9.92
CA ILE A 29 -8.89 11.18 10.42
C ILE A 29 -9.81 12.29 9.90
N GLU A 30 -9.37 13.55 9.94
CA GLU A 30 -10.16 14.67 9.43
C GLU A 30 -10.37 14.59 7.92
N ARG A 31 -9.39 14.09 7.15
CA ARG A 31 -9.57 13.85 5.72
C ARG A 31 -10.58 12.75 5.44
N ALA A 32 -10.53 11.65 6.17
CA ALA A 32 -11.53 10.59 6.04
C ALA A 32 -12.94 11.13 6.37
N ARG A 33 -13.11 11.88 7.47
CA ARG A 33 -14.38 12.51 7.86
C ARG A 33 -14.88 13.49 6.80
N GLN A 34 -14.00 14.30 6.24
CA GLN A 34 -14.37 15.22 5.18
C GLN A 34 -14.93 14.47 3.97
N LYS A 35 -14.27 13.38 3.54
CA LYS A 35 -14.76 12.56 2.41
C LYS A 35 -16.02 11.79 2.74
N MET A 36 -16.21 11.34 3.98
CA MET A 36 -17.50 10.81 4.43
C MET A 36 -18.63 11.83 4.28
N LYS A 37 -18.43 13.07 4.75
CA LYS A 37 -19.42 14.17 4.65
C LYS A 37 -19.75 14.52 3.20
N GLU A 38 -18.74 14.61 2.33
CA GLU A 38 -18.93 14.88 0.89
C GLU A 38 -19.77 13.79 0.19
N HIS A 39 -19.70 12.54 0.65
CA HIS A 39 -20.45 11.40 0.11
C HIS A 39 -21.75 11.09 0.88
N GLY A 40 -22.08 11.86 1.92
CA GLY A 40 -23.27 11.65 2.76
C GLY A 40 -23.23 10.34 3.56
N ILE A 41 -22.05 9.94 4.02
CA ILE A 41 -21.80 8.73 4.82
C ILE A 41 -21.73 9.10 6.30
N GLY A 42 -22.52 8.43 7.14
CA GLY A 42 -22.55 8.67 8.59
C GLY A 42 -21.51 7.84 9.35
N ALA A 43 -21.23 6.63 8.87
CA ALA A 43 -20.21 5.76 9.42
C ALA A 43 -19.43 5.05 8.32
N MET A 44 -18.15 4.80 8.54
CA MET A 44 -17.29 4.01 7.67
C MET A 44 -16.93 2.71 8.37
N LEU A 45 -17.14 1.57 7.72
CA LEU A 45 -16.65 0.25 8.12
C LEU A 45 -15.45 -0.10 7.22
N LEU A 46 -14.29 -0.21 7.84
CA LEU A 46 -13.00 -0.38 7.17
C LEU A 46 -12.42 -1.75 7.47
N MET A 47 -12.17 -2.54 6.44
CA MET A 47 -11.57 -3.87 6.52
C MET A 47 -10.31 -4.02 5.67
N TYR A 48 -10.07 -3.13 4.68
CA TYR A 48 -8.75 -3.05 4.05
C TYR A 48 -7.74 -2.53 5.07
N ASP A 49 -6.63 -3.25 5.26
CA ASP A 49 -5.66 -2.94 6.30
C ASP A 49 -5.06 -1.54 6.10
N GLU A 50 -4.88 -1.08 4.86
CA GLU A 50 -4.40 0.27 4.57
C GLU A 50 -5.36 1.35 5.06
N ASN A 51 -6.68 1.13 4.96
CA ASN A 51 -7.69 2.07 5.43
C ASN A 51 -7.81 2.01 6.95
N VAL A 52 -7.76 0.82 7.54
CA VAL A 52 -7.69 0.64 9.01
C VAL A 52 -6.44 1.35 9.54
N ARG A 53 -5.28 1.14 8.93
CA ARG A 53 -4.01 1.81 9.28
C ARG A 53 -4.13 3.32 9.13
N TYR A 54 -4.77 3.80 8.07
CA TYR A 54 -4.94 5.24 7.83
C TYR A 54 -5.73 5.93 8.95
N VAL A 55 -6.87 5.36 9.39
CA VAL A 55 -7.71 6.00 10.42
C VAL A 55 -7.25 5.71 11.84
N THR A 56 -6.60 4.56 12.10
CA THR A 56 -6.23 4.17 13.47
C THR A 56 -4.75 4.38 13.78
N SER A 57 -3.89 4.45 12.76
CA SER A 57 -2.43 4.41 12.91
C SER A 57 -1.90 3.21 13.71
N THR A 58 -2.62 2.08 13.67
CA THR A 58 -2.19 0.82 14.30
C THR A 58 -1.81 -0.22 13.25
N LEU A 59 -0.94 -1.16 13.63
CA LEU A 59 -0.43 -2.24 12.78
C LEU A 59 -0.90 -3.60 13.30
N THR A 60 -1.09 -4.55 12.40
CA THR A 60 -1.45 -5.94 12.69
C THR A 60 -0.51 -6.88 11.89
N PRO A 61 -0.27 -8.13 12.33
CA PRO A 61 0.55 -9.08 11.57
C PRO A 61 -0.12 -9.48 10.24
N GLY A 62 0.69 -9.83 9.25
CA GLY A 62 0.23 -10.11 7.87
C GLY A 62 -0.86 -11.17 7.76
N TRP A 63 -0.89 -12.17 8.65
CA TRP A 63 -1.90 -13.23 8.63
C TRP A 63 -3.32 -12.75 9.01
N ASN A 64 -3.45 -11.57 9.64
CA ASN A 64 -4.74 -10.91 9.94
C ASN A 64 -5.27 -10.08 8.77
N ARG A 65 -4.40 -9.63 7.87
CA ARG A 65 -4.77 -8.72 6.77
C ARG A 65 -5.70 -9.43 5.79
N LEU A 66 -6.78 -8.75 5.40
CA LEU A 66 -7.82 -9.26 4.48
C LEU A 66 -8.45 -10.60 4.89
N LYS A 67 -8.45 -10.92 6.19
CA LYS A 67 -9.20 -12.04 6.74
C LYS A 67 -10.51 -11.53 7.34
N PRO A 68 -11.67 -11.92 6.79
CA PRO A 68 -12.95 -11.41 7.24
C PRO A 68 -13.16 -11.53 8.76
N GLY A 69 -13.36 -10.37 9.39
CA GLY A 69 -13.66 -10.23 10.80
C GLY A 69 -12.48 -10.43 11.77
N LEU A 70 -11.24 -10.66 11.33
CA LEU A 70 -10.08 -10.69 12.25
C LEU A 70 -9.66 -9.29 12.70
N ARG A 71 -9.77 -8.29 11.82
CA ARG A 71 -9.49 -6.89 12.12
C ARG A 71 -10.34 -5.99 11.25
N TYR A 72 -10.89 -4.95 11.85
CA TYR A 72 -11.64 -3.90 11.16
C TYR A 72 -11.76 -2.66 12.04
N ALA A 73 -12.00 -1.50 11.44
CA ALA A 73 -12.25 -0.27 12.17
C ALA A 73 -13.57 0.36 11.76
N MET A 74 -14.16 1.10 12.68
CA MET A 74 -15.28 1.98 12.41
C MET A 74 -14.91 3.43 12.69
N LEU A 75 -15.26 4.32 11.76
CA LEU A 75 -15.21 5.76 11.96
C LEU A 75 -16.64 6.28 11.86
N CYS A 76 -17.22 6.67 13.01
CA CYS A 76 -18.62 7.08 13.13
C CYS A 76 -18.73 8.57 13.43
N GLY A 77 -19.29 9.35 12.51
CA GLY A 77 -19.40 10.81 12.64
C GLY A 77 -18.07 11.47 13.02
N ASP A 78 -18.11 12.30 14.06
CA ASP A 78 -16.93 12.99 14.60
C ASP A 78 -16.26 12.22 15.77
N GLY A 79 -16.70 11.00 16.06
CA GLY A 79 -16.14 10.16 17.12
C GLY A 79 -14.77 9.59 16.78
N ALA A 80 -13.93 9.33 17.80
CA ALA A 80 -12.65 8.65 17.61
C ALA A 80 -12.86 7.27 16.95
N PRO A 81 -11.91 6.78 16.13
CA PRO A 81 -12.01 5.45 15.52
C PRO A 81 -12.23 4.37 16.57
N VAL A 82 -13.11 3.42 16.27
CA VAL A 82 -13.28 2.17 17.04
C VAL A 82 -12.54 1.07 16.29
N LEU A 83 -11.60 0.41 16.95
CA LEU A 83 -10.80 -0.67 16.36
C LEU A 83 -11.24 -2.01 16.96
N PHE A 84 -11.67 -2.90 16.08
CA PHE A 84 -11.94 -4.28 16.41
C PHE A 84 -10.74 -5.12 16.01
N GLU A 85 -10.14 -5.79 16.99
CA GLU A 85 -8.89 -6.53 16.83
C GLU A 85 -8.93 -7.86 17.59
N GLN A 86 -8.07 -8.80 17.18
CA GLN A 86 -7.85 -10.07 17.87
C GLN A 86 -7.34 -9.82 19.30
N GLY A 87 -7.79 -10.61 20.28
CA GLY A 87 -7.75 -10.22 21.69
C GLY A 87 -6.37 -9.85 22.27
N ASP A 88 -5.34 -10.67 22.02
CA ASP A 88 -4.00 -10.38 22.53
C ASP A 88 -3.40 -9.15 21.86
N ILE A 89 -3.67 -8.97 20.57
CA ILE A 89 -3.22 -7.79 19.81
C ILE A 89 -3.94 -6.54 20.31
N GLY A 90 -5.24 -6.62 20.58
CA GLY A 90 -6.01 -5.52 21.20
C GLY A 90 -5.40 -5.06 22.51
N THR A 91 -4.96 -6.00 23.36
CA THR A 91 -4.25 -5.68 24.62
C THR A 91 -2.94 -4.92 24.38
N GLN A 92 -2.20 -5.26 23.32
CA GLN A 92 -0.97 -4.51 22.97
C GLN A 92 -1.30 -3.12 22.43
N ILE A 93 -2.39 -2.98 21.66
CA ILE A 93 -2.84 -1.68 21.15
C ILE A 93 -3.22 -0.76 22.30
N GLU A 94 -4.00 -1.23 23.28
CA GLU A 94 -4.34 -0.43 24.47
C GLU A 94 -3.11 0.08 25.23
N ARG A 95 -2.03 -0.71 25.25
CA ARG A 95 -0.76 -0.34 25.93
C ARG A 95 0.07 0.67 25.15
N HIS A 96 0.04 0.60 23.82
CA HIS A 96 1.04 1.26 22.97
C HIS A 96 0.48 2.32 22.01
N ALA A 97 -0.85 2.41 21.87
CA ALA A 97 -1.52 3.38 21.01
C ALA A 97 -2.43 4.33 21.80
N PRO A 98 -1.88 5.23 22.65
CA PRO A 98 -2.66 6.10 23.54
C PRO A 98 -3.57 7.11 22.82
N TRP A 99 -3.44 7.25 21.50
CA TRP A 99 -4.31 8.07 20.66
C TRP A 99 -5.64 7.39 20.30
N ILE A 100 -5.79 6.08 20.58
CA ILE A 100 -7.08 5.40 20.52
C ILE A 100 -7.60 5.29 21.96
N PRO A 101 -8.80 5.82 22.26
CA PRO A 101 -9.39 5.65 23.58
C PRO A 101 -9.48 4.17 23.96
N PRO A 102 -9.16 3.75 25.19
CA PRO A 102 -9.24 2.35 25.60
C PRO A 102 -10.63 1.75 25.36
N GLU A 103 -11.68 2.53 25.60
CA GLU A 103 -13.06 2.17 25.31
C GLU A 103 -13.40 2.12 23.82
N ASN A 104 -12.44 2.30 22.92
CA ASN A 104 -12.59 2.14 21.48
C ASN A 104 -11.74 1.00 20.93
N VAL A 105 -11.00 0.28 21.77
CA VAL A 105 -10.42 -1.01 21.42
C VAL A 105 -11.45 -2.10 21.77
N ARG A 106 -11.72 -2.99 20.82
CA ARG A 106 -12.77 -4.01 20.88
C ARG A 106 -12.24 -5.35 20.38
N TYR A 107 -12.85 -6.43 20.85
CA TYR A 107 -12.61 -7.76 20.29
C TYR A 107 -13.29 -7.88 18.93
N SER A 108 -12.56 -8.39 17.94
CA SER A 108 -13.11 -8.70 16.62
C SER A 108 -13.95 -9.98 16.62
N TYR A 109 -14.86 -10.09 15.64
CA TYR A 109 -15.74 -11.24 15.44
C TYR A 109 -15.43 -11.84 14.08
N ALA A 110 -14.66 -12.92 14.07
CA ALA A 110 -14.02 -13.43 12.88
C ALA A 110 -14.73 -14.66 12.29
N TRP A 111 -14.88 -14.68 10.97
CA TRP A 111 -15.36 -15.84 10.21
C TRP A 111 -14.37 -16.26 9.11
N ILE A 112 -13.08 -15.98 9.35
CA ILE A 112 -11.85 -16.35 8.63
C ILE A 112 -12.08 -17.11 7.31
N LYS A 113 -11.48 -16.62 6.20
CA LYS A 113 -11.51 -17.25 4.87
C LYS A 113 -11.40 -18.79 4.95
N GLY A 114 -12.51 -19.49 4.72
CA GLY A 114 -12.62 -20.96 4.80
C GLY A 114 -13.52 -21.50 5.91
N ALA A 115 -13.98 -20.67 6.87
CA ALA A 115 -14.98 -21.09 7.85
C ALA A 115 -16.36 -21.16 7.20
N ALA A 116 -16.97 -22.35 7.21
CA ALA A 116 -18.28 -22.61 6.61
C ALA A 116 -19.33 -23.00 7.66
N GLY A 117 -20.60 -22.84 7.29
CA GLY A 117 -21.73 -23.29 8.09
C GLY A 117 -22.08 -22.36 9.27
N PRO A 118 -22.89 -22.86 10.23
CA PRO A 118 -23.54 -22.03 11.25
C PRO A 118 -22.59 -21.21 12.12
N ALA A 119 -21.36 -21.68 12.35
CA ALA A 119 -20.36 -20.96 13.12
C ALA A 119 -19.94 -19.65 12.45
N SER A 120 -19.77 -19.66 11.12
CA SER A 120 -19.45 -18.46 10.33
C SER A 120 -20.60 -17.45 10.41
N THR A 121 -21.83 -17.89 10.15
CA THR A 121 -23.02 -17.04 10.24
C THR A 121 -23.21 -16.43 11.63
N GLN A 122 -22.92 -17.17 12.70
CA GLN A 122 -22.99 -16.65 14.06
C GLN A 122 -21.97 -15.51 14.30
N GLN A 123 -20.77 -15.61 13.75
CA GLN A 123 -19.74 -14.57 13.88
C GLN A 123 -20.08 -13.32 13.06
N VAL A 124 -20.61 -13.50 11.84
CA VAL A 124 -21.12 -12.39 11.02
C VAL A 124 -22.27 -11.66 11.74
N LYS A 125 -23.16 -12.39 12.41
CA LYS A 125 -24.22 -11.77 13.22
C LYS A 125 -23.66 -10.90 14.34
N LYS A 126 -22.70 -11.41 15.12
CA LYS A 126 -22.03 -10.63 16.18
C LYS A 126 -21.32 -9.39 15.62
N PHE A 127 -20.67 -9.53 14.46
CA PHE A 127 -20.04 -8.44 13.74
C PHE A 127 -21.04 -7.33 13.38
N ILE A 128 -22.21 -7.69 12.82
CA ILE A 128 -23.25 -6.70 12.48
C ILE A 128 -23.85 -6.05 13.72
N GLU A 129 -24.13 -6.83 14.76
CA GLU A 129 -24.63 -6.31 16.04
C GLU A 129 -23.65 -5.29 16.64
N ALA A 130 -22.34 -5.57 16.57
CA ALA A 130 -21.31 -4.65 17.02
C ALA A 130 -21.24 -3.37 16.16
N ALA A 131 -21.36 -3.51 14.84
CA ALA A 131 -21.38 -2.35 13.94
C ALA A 131 -22.59 -1.44 14.21
N LYS A 132 -23.78 -2.03 14.35
CA LYS A 132 -25.02 -1.32 14.71
C LYS A 132 -24.89 -0.64 16.08
N TYR A 133 -24.29 -1.32 17.05
CA TYR A 133 -24.05 -0.76 18.37
C TYR A 133 -23.16 0.49 18.31
N GLU A 134 -22.04 0.47 17.58
CA GLU A 134 -21.17 1.64 17.48
C GLU A 134 -21.83 2.77 16.68
N MET A 135 -22.57 2.48 15.60
CA MET A 135 -23.35 3.50 14.89
C MET A 135 -24.35 4.19 15.84
N LYS A 136 -25.07 3.41 16.65
CA LYS A 136 -26.02 3.93 17.65
C LYS A 136 -25.33 4.74 18.74
N ARG A 137 -24.23 4.22 19.30
CA ARG A 137 -23.43 4.90 20.34
C ARG A 137 -22.96 6.29 19.87
N HIS A 138 -22.66 6.42 18.58
CA HIS A 138 -22.20 7.67 17.96
C HIS A 138 -23.32 8.51 17.33
N GLY A 139 -24.60 8.12 17.49
CA GLY A 139 -25.74 8.92 17.05
C GLY A 139 -25.98 8.94 15.53
N VAL A 140 -25.37 8.03 14.78
CA VAL A 140 -25.49 7.89 13.31
C VAL A 140 -26.29 6.64 12.91
N GLU A 141 -27.17 6.17 13.81
CA GLU A 141 -28.06 5.05 13.54
C GLU A 141 -29.01 5.38 12.37
N GLY A 142 -29.10 4.48 11.39
CA GLY A 142 -29.93 4.66 10.19
C GLY A 142 -29.29 5.50 9.08
N GLU A 143 -28.15 6.14 9.33
CA GLU A 143 -27.35 6.78 8.28
C GLU A 143 -26.67 5.74 7.37
N LYS A 144 -26.12 6.21 6.24
CA LYS A 144 -25.40 5.33 5.30
C LYS A 144 -24.10 4.83 5.92
N LEU A 145 -23.86 3.53 5.79
CA LEU A 145 -22.60 2.87 6.15
C LEU A 145 -21.71 2.73 4.90
N GLY A 146 -20.61 3.48 4.83
CA GLY A 146 -19.58 3.27 3.81
C GLY A 146 -18.79 2.00 4.11
N VAL A 147 -18.63 1.11 3.14
CA VAL A 147 -17.91 -0.17 3.30
C VAL A 147 -16.81 -0.24 2.25
N ASP A 148 -15.56 -0.42 2.67
CA ASP A 148 -14.41 -0.45 1.75
C ASP A 148 -14.12 -1.84 1.16
N PHE A 149 -14.49 -2.91 1.87
CA PHE A 149 -14.37 -4.30 1.47
C PHE A 149 -15.57 -5.09 1.98
N ILE A 150 -16.12 -5.94 1.12
CA ILE A 150 -17.27 -6.77 1.46
C ILE A 150 -16.95 -8.24 1.23
N ASP A 151 -17.06 -9.04 2.28
CA ASP A 151 -17.03 -10.49 2.19
C ASP A 151 -18.41 -11.03 1.78
N ILE A 152 -18.43 -12.16 1.08
CA ILE A 152 -19.69 -12.76 0.58
C ILE A 152 -20.70 -13.04 1.71
N ASN A 153 -20.24 -13.39 2.92
CA ASN A 153 -21.14 -13.67 4.04
C ASN A 153 -21.79 -12.40 4.60
N MET A 154 -21.18 -11.22 4.37
CA MET A 154 -21.76 -9.94 4.79
C MET A 154 -22.94 -9.54 3.90
N LEU A 155 -22.90 -9.87 2.60
CA LEU A 155 -23.93 -9.45 1.65
C LEU A 155 -25.34 -9.87 2.10
N LYS A 156 -25.50 -11.16 2.40
CA LYS A 156 -26.80 -11.68 2.84
C LYS A 156 -27.20 -11.14 4.21
N ALA A 157 -26.25 -11.06 5.12
CA ALA A 157 -26.52 -10.60 6.47
C ALA A 157 -26.85 -9.09 6.54
N PHE A 158 -26.27 -8.27 5.66
CA PHE A 158 -26.63 -6.86 5.49
C PHE A 158 -28.03 -6.69 4.90
N GLU A 159 -28.40 -7.53 3.93
CA GLU A 159 -29.77 -7.56 3.39
C GLU A 159 -30.78 -7.92 4.48
N ASP A 160 -30.53 -9.01 5.23
CA ASP A 160 -31.44 -9.51 6.27
C ASP A 160 -31.62 -8.51 7.43
N GLU A 161 -30.56 -7.76 7.76
CA GLU A 161 -30.56 -6.74 8.82
C GLU A 161 -30.96 -5.35 8.34
N GLY A 162 -31.23 -5.17 7.04
CA GLY A 162 -31.64 -3.91 6.44
C GLY A 162 -30.57 -2.80 6.52
N ILE A 163 -29.29 -3.16 6.45
CA ILE A 163 -28.18 -2.20 6.53
C ILE A 163 -28.11 -1.38 5.24
N ASN A 164 -28.25 -0.06 5.36
CA ASN A 164 -28.09 0.88 4.25
C ASN A 164 -26.60 1.15 4.00
N TRP A 165 -25.93 0.24 3.29
CA TRP A 165 -24.50 0.36 2.98
C TRP A 165 -24.25 0.90 1.57
N VAL A 166 -23.10 1.59 1.40
CA VAL A 166 -22.64 2.18 0.14
C VAL A 166 -21.13 2.00 -0.04
N ASP A 167 -20.62 2.35 -1.21
CA ASP A 167 -19.17 2.35 -1.49
C ASP A 167 -18.40 3.27 -0.52
N GLY A 168 -17.60 2.66 0.35
CA GLY A 168 -16.66 3.35 1.23
C GLY A 168 -15.23 3.40 0.70
N MET A 169 -14.91 2.65 -0.37
CA MET A 169 -13.58 2.63 -0.96
C MET A 169 -13.28 3.96 -1.66
N THR A 170 -14.21 4.46 -2.49
CA THR A 170 -14.03 5.74 -3.21
C THR A 170 -13.67 6.91 -2.27
N PRO A 171 -14.43 7.20 -1.20
CA PRO A 171 -14.08 8.29 -0.29
C PRO A 171 -12.74 8.06 0.43
N MET A 172 -12.39 6.82 0.76
CA MET A 172 -11.08 6.51 1.36
C MET A 172 -9.91 6.72 0.39
N MET A 173 -10.06 6.33 -0.88
CA MET A 173 -9.06 6.62 -1.92
C MET A 173 -8.87 8.14 -2.08
N GLN A 174 -9.96 8.90 -2.09
CA GLN A 174 -9.92 10.37 -2.18
C GLN A 174 -9.26 11.01 -0.95
N ALA A 175 -9.48 10.46 0.25
CA ALA A 175 -8.85 10.95 1.48
C ALA A 175 -7.32 10.72 1.45
N ARG A 176 -6.90 9.52 1.02
CA ARG A 176 -5.49 9.09 0.97
C ARG A 176 -4.71 9.66 -0.21
N ALA A 177 -5.38 10.20 -1.22
CA ALA A 177 -4.73 10.75 -2.41
C ALA A 177 -3.86 11.97 -2.09
N VAL A 178 -4.26 12.79 -1.11
CA VAL A 178 -3.57 14.05 -0.77
C VAL A 178 -2.86 13.92 0.57
N LYS A 179 -1.53 13.97 0.53
CA LYS A 179 -0.64 13.82 1.68
C LYS A 179 -0.40 15.17 2.37
N ASN A 180 -0.25 15.17 3.70
CA ASN A 180 0.24 16.34 4.44
C ASN A 180 1.78 16.42 4.45
N GLU A 181 2.33 17.45 5.09
CA GLU A 181 3.77 17.66 5.21
C GLU A 181 4.52 16.51 5.91
N ASP A 182 3.91 15.86 6.89
CA ASP A 182 4.51 14.74 7.62
C ASP A 182 4.49 13.47 6.78
N GLU A 183 3.40 13.23 6.04
CA GLU A 183 3.28 12.13 5.08
C GLU A 183 4.31 12.27 3.96
N HIS A 184 4.59 13.49 3.50
CA HIS A 184 5.66 13.74 2.53
C HIS A 184 7.04 13.32 3.07
N GLU A 185 7.36 13.61 4.34
CA GLU A 185 8.63 13.15 4.92
C GLU A 185 8.71 11.63 5.01
N CYS A 186 7.62 10.96 5.37
CA CYS A 186 7.57 9.49 5.35
C CYS A 186 7.80 8.93 3.94
N MET A 187 7.18 9.53 2.92
CA MET A 187 7.38 9.15 1.52
C MET A 187 8.84 9.36 1.06
N ARG A 188 9.48 10.45 1.47
CA ARG A 188 10.91 10.67 1.17
C ARG A 188 11.81 9.64 1.85
N ILE A 189 11.51 9.26 3.10
CA ILE A 189 12.27 8.24 3.84
C ILE A 189 12.17 6.90 3.13
N VAL A 190 10.96 6.42 2.80
CA VAL A 190 10.80 5.13 2.12
C VAL A 190 11.39 5.14 0.70
N GLY A 191 11.34 6.28 0.01
CA GLY A 191 12.05 6.47 -1.27
C GLY A 191 13.57 6.33 -1.12
N ALA A 192 14.16 6.97 -0.10
CA ALA A 192 15.59 6.87 0.20
C ALA A 192 16.02 5.45 0.63
N ILE A 193 15.13 4.70 1.31
CA ILE A 193 15.33 3.28 1.60
C ILE A 193 15.38 2.47 0.30
N GLY A 194 14.47 2.73 -0.63
CA GLY A 194 14.51 2.13 -1.97
C GLY A 194 15.82 2.46 -2.70
N ASP A 195 16.29 3.71 -2.64
CA ASP A 195 17.54 4.12 -3.31
C ASP A 195 18.74 3.36 -2.72
N ALA A 196 18.77 3.21 -1.39
CA ALA A 196 19.79 2.44 -0.69
C ALA A 196 19.75 0.96 -1.06
N ALA A 197 18.56 0.37 -1.24
CA ALA A 197 18.40 -1.01 -1.67
C ALA A 197 18.87 -1.23 -3.12
N HIS A 198 18.54 -0.32 -4.04
CA HIS A 198 19.09 -0.38 -5.40
C HIS A 198 20.61 -0.20 -5.45
N TRP A 199 21.15 0.70 -4.62
CA TRP A 199 22.59 0.85 -4.47
C TRP A 199 23.25 -0.42 -3.92
N GLU A 200 22.61 -1.08 -2.97
CA GLU A 200 23.09 -2.37 -2.45
C GLU A 200 23.03 -3.47 -3.51
N THR A 201 21.95 -3.54 -4.29
CA THR A 201 21.86 -4.48 -5.41
C THR A 201 22.99 -4.26 -6.41
N MET A 202 23.28 -3.01 -6.77
CA MET A 202 24.37 -2.69 -7.70
C MET A 202 25.72 -3.25 -7.24
N LYS A 203 25.97 -3.30 -5.93
CA LYS A 203 27.22 -3.84 -5.37
C LYS A 203 27.22 -5.36 -5.29
N PHE A 204 26.08 -5.95 -4.96
CA PHE A 204 25.95 -7.39 -4.76
C PHE A 204 25.80 -8.17 -6.07
N LEU A 205 25.29 -7.50 -7.11
CA LEU A 205 24.99 -8.14 -8.39
C LEU A 205 26.26 -8.50 -9.16
N GLU A 206 26.50 -9.80 -9.32
CA GLU A 206 27.64 -10.35 -10.07
C GLU A 206 27.24 -11.58 -10.91
N PRO A 207 28.02 -11.97 -11.92
CA PRO A 207 27.80 -13.23 -12.62
C PRO A 207 27.98 -14.44 -11.70
N GLY A 208 27.19 -15.48 -11.90
CA GLY A 208 27.32 -16.75 -11.18
C GLY A 208 26.39 -16.90 -9.97
N ILE A 209 25.82 -15.81 -9.45
CA ILE A 209 24.71 -15.88 -8.48
C ILE A 209 23.37 -16.01 -9.18
N THR A 210 22.38 -16.53 -8.49
CA THR A 210 21.02 -16.72 -9.01
C THR A 210 20.12 -15.54 -8.66
N GLU A 211 19.04 -15.35 -9.43
CA GLU A 211 18.05 -14.30 -9.18
C GLU A 211 17.51 -14.35 -7.74
N ASN A 212 17.14 -15.54 -7.24
CA ASN A 212 16.65 -15.71 -5.87
C ASN A 212 17.71 -15.41 -4.79
N GLN A 213 19.01 -15.57 -5.08
CA GLN A 213 20.08 -15.16 -4.15
C GLN A 213 20.13 -13.63 -4.02
N VAL A 214 19.94 -12.90 -5.12
CA VAL A 214 19.84 -11.43 -5.10
C VAL A 214 18.60 -10.99 -4.32
N THR A 215 17.43 -11.60 -4.58
CA THR A 215 16.21 -11.33 -3.81
C THR A 215 16.41 -11.57 -2.31
N ALA A 216 16.99 -12.70 -1.92
CA ALA A 216 17.23 -13.03 -0.52
C ALA A 216 18.15 -12.02 0.17
N HIS A 217 19.24 -11.62 -0.50
CA HIS A 217 20.18 -10.61 0.00
C HIS A 217 19.49 -9.26 0.25
N ILE A 218 18.70 -8.80 -0.71
CA ILE A 218 18.03 -7.50 -0.60
C ILE A 218 16.89 -7.52 0.41
N MET A 219 16.13 -8.63 0.51
CA MET A 219 15.16 -8.80 1.59
C MET A 219 15.85 -8.68 2.96
N GLN A 220 16.99 -9.34 3.16
CA GLN A 220 17.76 -9.22 4.40
C GLN A 220 18.24 -7.78 4.64
N PHE A 221 18.77 -7.12 3.60
CA PHE A 221 19.21 -5.72 3.70
C PHE A 221 18.06 -4.81 4.14
N LEU A 222 16.90 -4.92 3.50
CA LEU A 222 15.71 -4.12 3.80
C LEU A 222 15.23 -4.35 5.24
N TYR A 223 15.07 -5.60 5.67
CA TYR A 223 14.59 -5.89 7.03
C TYR A 223 15.58 -5.50 8.14
N ASN A 224 16.85 -5.25 7.81
CA ASN A 224 17.83 -4.68 8.75
C ASN A 224 17.69 -3.15 8.93
N ILE A 225 16.89 -2.47 8.09
CA ILE A 225 16.63 -1.04 8.22
C ILE A 225 15.57 -0.79 9.31
N PRO A 226 15.84 0.07 10.32
CA PRO A 226 14.89 0.31 11.40
C PRO A 226 13.55 0.87 10.92
N GLY A 227 12.46 0.24 11.37
CA GLY A 227 11.10 0.67 11.06
C GLY A 227 10.55 0.14 9.74
N MET A 228 11.29 -0.72 9.02
CA MET A 228 10.70 -1.51 7.94
C MET A 228 9.62 -2.43 8.51
N GLU A 229 8.42 -2.36 7.92
CA GLU A 229 7.25 -3.09 8.39
C GLU A 229 6.92 -4.28 7.49
N ASP A 230 7.11 -4.09 6.18
CA ASP A 230 6.73 -5.07 5.17
C ASP A 230 7.47 -4.81 3.85
N VAL A 231 7.69 -5.87 3.10
CA VAL A 231 8.23 -5.85 1.74
C VAL A 231 7.38 -6.83 0.94
N GLU A 232 6.54 -6.31 0.04
CA GLU A 232 5.60 -7.13 -0.71
C GLU A 232 6.34 -8.11 -1.61
N ASP A 233 7.25 -7.58 -2.44
CA ASP A 233 8.16 -8.41 -3.24
C ASP A 233 9.46 -7.67 -3.56
N VAL A 234 10.53 -8.46 -3.71
CA VAL A 234 11.76 -8.04 -4.37
C VAL A 234 11.90 -8.93 -5.60
N ILE A 235 11.50 -8.39 -6.75
CA ILE A 235 11.49 -9.14 -8.00
C ILE A 235 12.82 -8.91 -8.71
N VAL A 236 13.50 -10.00 -9.04
CA VAL A 236 14.75 -9.98 -9.81
C VAL A 236 14.59 -10.90 -11.01
N SER A 237 14.61 -10.34 -12.21
CA SER A 237 14.56 -11.11 -13.46
C SER A 237 15.78 -10.76 -14.32
N SER A 238 16.41 -11.77 -14.93
CA SER A 238 17.69 -11.63 -15.62
C SER A 238 17.69 -12.25 -17.03
N GLY A 239 18.43 -11.61 -17.96
CA GLY A 239 18.60 -12.06 -19.33
C GLY A 239 17.25 -12.31 -20.04
N PRO A 240 16.96 -13.53 -20.52
CA PRO A 240 15.69 -13.84 -21.19
C PRO A 240 14.45 -13.65 -20.31
N ASN A 241 14.57 -13.67 -18.97
CA ASN A 241 13.44 -13.46 -18.07
C ASN A 241 12.99 -11.99 -18.01
N THR A 242 13.76 -11.05 -18.56
CA THR A 242 13.40 -9.63 -18.58
C THR A 242 12.38 -9.29 -19.67
N TRP A 243 12.22 -10.14 -20.70
CA TRP A 243 11.22 -9.94 -21.75
C TRP A 243 10.69 -11.25 -22.37
N PRO A 244 9.36 -11.50 -22.33
CA PRO A 244 8.37 -10.78 -21.53
C PRO A 244 8.71 -10.91 -20.03
N ASN A 245 8.51 -9.83 -19.28
CA ASN A 245 8.90 -9.77 -17.86
C ASN A 245 8.13 -10.82 -17.04
N TRP A 246 8.86 -11.77 -16.46
CA TRP A 246 8.30 -12.85 -15.64
C TRP A 246 7.67 -12.35 -14.32
N ARG A 247 8.07 -11.16 -13.86
CA ARG A 247 7.65 -10.54 -12.59
C ARG A 247 7.86 -11.46 -11.38
N ASN A 248 8.88 -12.29 -11.44
CA ASN A 248 9.33 -13.11 -10.33
C ASN A 248 10.83 -13.37 -10.47
N PHE A 249 11.42 -13.97 -9.45
CA PHE A 249 12.77 -14.52 -9.48
C PHE A 249 12.73 -16.04 -9.65
N SER A 250 13.83 -16.60 -10.13
CA SER A 250 14.05 -18.05 -10.28
C SER A 250 15.42 -18.46 -9.74
N ASP A 251 15.80 -19.72 -9.95
CA ASP A 251 17.14 -20.25 -9.74
C ASP A 251 18.07 -20.02 -10.95
N ARG A 252 17.65 -19.20 -11.93
CA ARG A 252 18.48 -18.84 -13.09
C ARG A 252 19.77 -18.16 -12.62
N ILE A 253 20.90 -18.69 -13.08
CA ILE A 253 22.23 -18.11 -12.87
C ILE A 253 22.40 -16.89 -13.78
N ILE A 254 22.72 -15.76 -13.18
CA ILE A 254 23.00 -14.49 -13.87
C ILE A 254 24.33 -14.59 -14.61
N GLN A 255 24.34 -14.17 -15.89
CA GLN A 255 25.51 -14.24 -16.78
C GLN A 255 26.12 -12.85 -17.02
N PRO A 256 27.40 -12.76 -17.42
CA PRO A 256 27.97 -11.50 -17.88
C PRO A 256 27.20 -10.95 -19.10
N GLY A 257 26.89 -9.65 -19.09
CA GLY A 257 26.12 -8.97 -20.14
C GLY A 257 24.60 -9.11 -20.03
N ASP A 258 24.10 -9.91 -19.09
CA ASP A 258 22.66 -9.97 -18.83
C ASP A 258 22.14 -8.60 -18.40
N ILE A 259 20.96 -8.24 -18.93
CA ILE A 259 20.13 -7.22 -18.34
C ILE A 259 19.45 -7.82 -17.12
N VAL A 260 19.39 -7.05 -16.04
CA VAL A 260 18.67 -7.43 -14.81
C VAL A 260 17.65 -6.37 -14.48
N PHE A 261 16.39 -6.77 -14.41
CA PHE A 261 15.30 -5.94 -13.91
C PHE A 261 15.11 -6.23 -12.44
N MET A 262 15.14 -5.16 -11.65
CA MET A 262 14.84 -5.23 -10.23
C MET A 262 13.64 -4.34 -9.93
N ASP A 263 12.59 -4.95 -9.38
CA ASP A 263 11.43 -4.27 -8.82
C ASP A 263 11.51 -4.34 -7.29
N LEU A 264 11.38 -3.19 -6.65
CA LEU A 264 11.12 -3.11 -5.22
C LEU A 264 9.63 -2.84 -5.04
N ALA A 265 8.83 -3.90 -5.03
CA ALA A 265 7.39 -3.80 -4.97
C ALA A 265 6.93 -3.47 -3.55
N ALA A 266 6.27 -2.32 -3.41
CA ALA A 266 5.60 -1.86 -2.18
C ALA A 266 6.43 -2.02 -0.89
N LEU A 267 7.67 -1.52 -0.89
CA LEU A 267 8.46 -1.36 0.34
C LEU A 267 7.68 -0.53 1.34
N THR A 268 7.44 -1.04 2.54
CA THR A 268 6.60 -0.35 3.53
C THR A 268 7.41 0.04 4.77
N TRP A 269 7.52 1.36 4.98
CA TRP A 269 8.08 1.96 6.19
C TRP A 269 7.03 2.84 6.85
N ASN A 270 6.69 2.57 8.12
CA ASN A 270 5.63 3.27 8.86
C ASN A 270 4.29 3.41 8.11
N GLY A 271 3.91 2.38 7.35
CA GLY A 271 2.68 2.33 6.54
C GLY A 271 2.73 3.12 5.23
N TYR A 272 3.89 3.67 4.83
CA TYR A 272 4.08 4.35 3.55
C TYR A 272 4.87 3.50 2.59
N LYS A 273 4.42 3.48 1.33
CA LYS A 273 4.94 2.60 0.29
C LYS A 273 5.89 3.34 -0.67
N SER A 274 6.97 2.66 -1.07
CA SER A 274 7.72 2.97 -2.29
C SER A 274 7.59 1.80 -3.26
N CYS A 275 7.47 2.10 -4.56
CA CYS A 275 7.43 1.09 -5.63
C CYS A 275 8.10 1.67 -6.87
N TYR A 276 9.29 1.18 -7.23
CA TYR A 276 9.92 1.54 -8.50
C TYR A 276 11.00 0.54 -8.91
N TYR A 277 11.37 0.65 -10.18
CA TYR A 277 12.25 -0.29 -10.86
C TYR A 277 13.61 0.34 -11.18
N ARG A 278 14.64 -0.51 -11.27
CA ARG A 278 15.90 -0.19 -11.94
C ARG A 278 16.34 -1.34 -12.83
N THR A 279 17.09 -0.98 -13.86
CA THR A 279 17.69 -1.90 -14.81
C THR A 279 19.20 -1.84 -14.70
N TYR A 280 19.85 -3.01 -14.64
CA TYR A 280 21.30 -3.14 -14.58
C TYR A 280 21.81 -3.96 -15.77
N CYS A 281 23.10 -3.81 -16.09
CA CYS A 281 23.84 -4.71 -16.99
C CYS A 281 25.01 -5.30 -16.22
N VAL A 282 25.11 -6.62 -16.19
CA VAL A 282 25.99 -7.31 -15.23
C VAL A 282 27.39 -7.51 -15.80
N SER A 283 28.41 -6.93 -15.17
CA SER A 283 29.83 -7.17 -15.46
C SER A 283 30.23 -7.10 -16.95
N ALA A 284 29.56 -6.24 -17.72
CA ALA A 284 29.89 -5.98 -19.12
C ALA A 284 29.46 -4.56 -19.52
N GLU A 285 30.07 -4.05 -20.58
CA GLU A 285 29.58 -2.85 -21.25
C GLU A 285 28.24 -3.13 -21.94
N PRO A 286 27.18 -2.34 -21.67
CA PRO A 286 25.91 -2.55 -22.36
C PRO A 286 26.06 -2.37 -23.87
N THR A 287 25.41 -3.25 -24.62
CA THR A 287 25.41 -3.21 -26.09
C THR A 287 24.76 -1.92 -26.61
N LYS A 288 25.01 -1.57 -27.87
CA LYS A 288 24.37 -0.41 -28.50
C LYS A 288 22.83 -0.50 -28.40
N GLU A 289 22.28 -1.68 -28.67
CA GLU A 289 20.83 -1.94 -28.60
C GLU A 289 20.29 -1.79 -27.18
N GLN A 290 20.97 -2.35 -26.16
CA GLN A 290 20.58 -2.18 -24.75
C GLN A 290 20.56 -0.69 -24.34
N LYS A 291 21.56 0.09 -24.78
CA LYS A 291 21.64 1.54 -24.54
C LYS A 291 20.48 2.28 -25.20
N GLU A 292 20.11 1.90 -26.42
CA GLU A 292 18.99 2.50 -27.16
C GLU A 292 17.64 2.22 -26.48
N TYR A 293 17.38 0.98 -26.04
CA TYR A 293 16.15 0.66 -25.31
C TYR A 293 16.06 1.38 -23.97
N TYR A 294 17.16 1.43 -23.21
CA TYR A 294 17.20 2.16 -21.94
C TYR A 294 16.92 3.65 -22.14
N ALA A 295 17.57 4.27 -23.14
CA ALA A 295 17.36 5.68 -23.46
C ALA A 295 15.90 5.98 -23.82
N ARG A 296 15.24 5.10 -24.58
CA ARG A 296 13.83 5.23 -24.94
C ARG A 296 12.90 5.10 -23.73
N ALA A 297 13.13 4.12 -22.86
CA ALA A 297 12.35 3.98 -21.64
C ALA A 297 12.52 5.19 -20.70
N LEU A 298 13.75 5.73 -20.61
CA LEU A 298 14.04 6.92 -19.84
C LEU A 298 13.34 8.17 -20.39
N GLU A 299 13.28 8.32 -21.72
CA GLU A 299 12.55 9.41 -22.37
C GLU A 299 11.06 9.38 -22.01
N TRP A 300 10.42 8.21 -22.11
CA TRP A 300 9.01 8.02 -21.74
C TRP A 300 8.74 8.34 -20.26
N LEU A 301 9.64 7.90 -19.37
CA LEU A 301 9.54 8.18 -17.94
C LEU A 301 9.74 9.67 -17.63
N GLN A 302 10.72 10.33 -18.26
CA GLN A 302 10.96 11.75 -18.01
C GLN A 302 9.83 12.61 -18.57
N ALA A 303 9.32 12.29 -19.76
CA ALA A 303 8.19 12.98 -20.35
C ALA A 303 6.92 12.88 -19.50
N SER A 304 6.67 11.72 -18.88
CA SER A 304 5.54 11.55 -17.96
C SER A 304 5.75 12.29 -16.64
N ILE A 305 6.96 12.28 -16.07
CA ILE A 305 7.31 13.06 -14.87
C ILE A 305 7.13 14.56 -15.12
N ASP A 306 7.61 15.07 -16.25
CA ASP A 306 7.51 16.50 -16.61
C ASP A 306 6.06 16.95 -16.84
N ALA A 307 5.17 16.01 -17.20
CA ALA A 307 3.74 16.27 -17.31
C ALA A 307 3.05 16.40 -15.94
N VAL A 308 3.62 15.87 -14.85
CA VAL A 308 2.97 15.90 -13.52
C VAL A 308 2.97 17.30 -12.93
N LYS A 309 1.80 17.93 -12.93
CA LYS A 309 1.54 19.20 -12.25
C LYS A 309 0.07 19.32 -11.85
N VAL A 310 -0.24 20.31 -11.01
CA VAL A 310 -1.62 20.64 -10.63
C VAL A 310 -2.46 20.88 -11.89
N GLY A 311 -3.59 20.18 -11.98
CA GLY A 311 -4.54 20.28 -13.11
C GLY A 311 -4.33 19.25 -14.22
N THR A 312 -3.19 18.56 -14.27
CA THR A 312 -2.96 17.50 -15.25
C THR A 312 -3.71 16.23 -14.86
N THR A 313 -4.42 15.66 -15.83
CA THR A 313 -5.16 14.40 -15.70
C THR A 313 -4.24 13.19 -15.86
N THR A 314 -4.64 12.04 -15.31
CA THR A 314 -3.90 10.78 -15.51
C THR A 314 -3.83 10.37 -16.98
N ARG A 315 -4.84 10.73 -17.77
CA ARG A 315 -4.84 10.55 -19.23
C ARG A 315 -3.72 11.33 -19.91
N GLU A 316 -3.56 12.62 -19.60
CA GLU A 316 -2.50 13.45 -20.20
C GLU A 316 -1.09 12.98 -19.84
N ILE A 317 -0.92 12.35 -18.67
CA ILE A 317 0.33 11.68 -18.27
C ILE A 317 0.50 10.39 -19.09
N ALA A 318 -0.56 9.58 -19.23
CA ALA A 318 -0.51 8.32 -19.96
C ALA A 318 -0.25 8.49 -21.46
N GLU A 319 -0.74 9.59 -22.05
CA GLU A 319 -0.47 9.97 -23.44
C GLU A 319 1.01 10.34 -23.70
N LYS A 320 1.87 10.34 -22.68
CA LYS A 320 3.34 10.43 -22.85
C LYS A 320 4.00 9.09 -23.14
N TRP A 321 3.29 7.99 -22.96
CA TRP A 321 3.72 6.65 -23.31
C TRP A 321 3.19 6.26 -24.69
N PRO A 322 3.90 5.40 -25.44
CA PRO A 322 3.40 4.89 -26.72
C PRO A 322 2.20 3.96 -26.52
N SER A 323 1.48 3.64 -27.60
CA SER A 323 0.56 2.50 -27.59
C SER A 323 1.35 1.19 -27.47
N ALA A 324 0.94 0.29 -26.57
CA ALA A 324 1.56 -1.03 -26.45
C ALA A 324 1.34 -1.89 -27.70
N LYS A 325 0.22 -1.66 -28.40
CA LYS A 325 -0.10 -2.31 -29.68
C LYS A 325 0.91 -1.89 -30.76
N GLU A 326 1.26 -0.61 -30.80
CA GLU A 326 2.21 -0.07 -31.78
C GLU A 326 3.65 -0.48 -31.46
N ILE A 327 4.09 -0.37 -30.20
CA ILE A 327 5.50 -0.57 -29.83
C ILE A 327 5.87 -2.04 -29.59
N TRP A 328 4.94 -2.85 -29.07
CA TRP A 328 5.20 -4.26 -28.72
C TRP A 328 4.34 -5.26 -29.51
N GLY A 329 3.45 -4.79 -30.38
CA GLY A 329 2.62 -5.66 -31.21
C GLY A 329 1.53 -6.41 -30.45
N TYR A 330 1.15 -5.92 -29.26
CA TYR A 330 0.03 -6.49 -28.51
C TYR A 330 -1.30 -6.32 -29.26
N GLU A 331 -2.21 -7.27 -29.04
CA GLU A 331 -3.57 -7.22 -29.58
C GLU A 331 -4.39 -6.14 -28.86
N GLU A 332 -4.20 -6.00 -27.55
CA GLU A 332 -4.88 -5.04 -26.68
C GLU A 332 -3.90 -4.31 -25.75
N GLU A 333 -4.21 -3.06 -25.40
CA GLU A 333 -3.40 -2.27 -24.44
C GLU A 333 -3.31 -2.97 -23.07
N ASP A 334 -4.35 -3.71 -22.67
CA ASP A 334 -4.42 -4.42 -21.39
C ASP A 334 -3.35 -5.52 -21.23
N GLN A 335 -2.79 -6.03 -22.34
CA GLN A 335 -1.65 -6.96 -22.27
C GLN A 335 -0.38 -6.28 -21.73
N ALA A 336 -0.31 -4.95 -21.78
CA ALA A 336 0.75 -4.15 -21.17
C ALA A 336 0.43 -3.72 -19.73
N ALA A 337 -0.61 -4.26 -19.09
CA ALA A 337 -0.87 -4.00 -17.69
C ALA A 337 0.40 -4.25 -16.84
N ALA A 338 0.71 -3.28 -15.97
CA ALA A 338 1.93 -3.21 -15.16
C ALA A 338 3.27 -3.09 -15.93
N ASN A 339 3.28 -3.01 -17.27
CA ASN A 339 4.46 -2.69 -18.09
C ASN A 339 4.46 -1.24 -18.59
N LEU A 340 3.27 -0.70 -18.91
CA LEU A 340 3.12 0.65 -19.46
C LEU A 340 2.05 1.49 -18.74
N TRP A 341 1.86 1.24 -17.44
CA TRP A 341 0.85 1.88 -16.60
C TRP A 341 1.51 2.60 -15.43
N GLY A 342 0.84 3.62 -14.89
CA GLY A 342 1.21 4.29 -13.65
C GLY A 342 0.06 4.28 -12.65
N HIS A 343 0.39 4.34 -11.36
CA HIS A 343 -0.60 4.40 -10.28
C HIS A 343 -0.10 5.28 -9.13
N GLY A 344 -1.02 5.70 -8.26
CA GLY A 344 -0.66 6.36 -7.00
C GLY A 344 -0.10 5.37 -5.97
N LEU A 345 0.65 5.88 -5.01
CA LEU A 345 1.20 5.13 -3.88
C LEU A 345 0.53 5.51 -2.55
#